data_AF-A0A3D5ZBD3-F1
#
_entry.id   AF-A0A3D5ZBD3-F1
#
_cell.length_a   1.000
_cell.length_b   1.000
_cell.length_c   1.000
_cell.angle_alpha   90.00
_cell.angle_beta   90.00
_cell.angle_gamma   90.00
#
_symmetry.space_group_name_H-M   'P 1'
#
loop_
_entity.id
_entity.type
_entity.pdbx_description
1 polymer ?
#
loop_
_entity_poly.entity_id
_entity_poly.type
_entity_poly.pdbx_seq_one_letter_code
_entity_poly.pdbx_strand_id
1 'polypeptide(L)'
;KFVKENTYLQDERIMVNSEKIDDQKRAEADKRSKTEDSRKGNEDEVNVVKEDIELFQDSKQGNAALQRRIDREAIFNVNVGQEKEYDDYNSVQGTEDLAEGVTERSFEINQGRKLVIERTVKLGNKIETYSKVIDKNNTYYFKNNKSITKSTWNRETLSLAD
;
A
#
# COMPACT_ATOMS: atom_id res chain seq x y z
N LYS A 1 -6.39 -58.74 74.24
CA LYS A 1 -6.19 -57.28 74.21
C LYS A 1 -5.45 -56.86 72.93
N PHE A 2 -4.26 -57.41 72.67
CA PHE A 2 -3.41 -57.10 71.51
C PHE A 2 -4.03 -57.22 70.10
N VAL A 3 -4.90 -58.20 69.83
CA VAL A 3 -5.47 -58.40 68.48
C VAL A 3 -6.46 -57.28 68.11
N LYS A 4 -7.29 -56.83 69.05
CA LYS A 4 -8.26 -55.74 68.81
C LYS A 4 -7.58 -54.38 68.60
N GLU A 5 -6.45 -54.17 69.27
CA GLU A 5 -5.66 -52.95 69.18
C GLU A 5 -4.93 -52.84 67.83
N ASN A 6 -4.48 -53.96 67.28
CA ASN A 6 -3.86 -54.00 65.95
C ASN A 6 -4.87 -53.72 64.82
N THR A 7 -6.08 -54.28 64.90
CA THR A 7 -7.15 -53.99 63.92
C THR A 7 -7.59 -52.53 63.96
N TYR A 8 -7.74 -51.95 65.15
CA TYR A 8 -8.08 -50.54 65.33
C TYR A 8 -7.04 -49.60 64.67
N LEU A 9 -5.75 -49.87 64.88
CA LEU A 9 -4.67 -49.08 64.26
C LEU A 9 -4.60 -49.24 62.73
N GLN A 10 -5.03 -50.38 62.19
CA GLN A 10 -5.13 -50.58 60.74
C GLN A 10 -6.29 -49.80 60.14
N ASP A 11 -7.46 -49.82 60.78
CA ASP A 11 -8.64 -49.06 60.34
C ASP A 11 -8.37 -47.54 60.37
N GLU A 12 -7.68 -47.06 61.40
CA GLU A 12 -7.28 -45.65 61.53
C GLU A 12 -6.30 -45.24 60.41
N ARG A 13 -5.32 -46.09 60.06
CA ARG A 13 -4.41 -45.83 58.92
C ARG A 13 -5.13 -45.83 57.58
N ILE A 14 -6.10 -46.72 57.37
CA ILE A 14 -6.89 -46.77 56.14
C ILE A 14 -7.73 -45.50 56.01
N MET A 15 -8.37 -45.08 57.10
CA MET A 15 -9.19 -43.87 57.15
C MET A 15 -8.38 -42.62 56.81
N VAL A 16 -7.24 -42.41 57.48
CA VAL A 16 -6.36 -41.26 57.23
C VAL A 16 -5.81 -41.26 55.80
N ASN A 17 -5.46 -42.42 55.25
CA ASN A 17 -5.01 -42.51 53.86
C ASN A 17 -6.14 -42.22 52.86
N SER A 18 -7.36 -42.70 53.12
CA SER A 18 -8.51 -42.42 52.26
C SER A 18 -8.88 -40.93 52.27
N GLU A 19 -8.85 -40.29 53.43
CA GLU A 19 -9.09 -38.86 53.58
C GLU A 19 -8.04 -38.04 52.82
N LYS A 20 -6.76 -38.41 52.95
CA LYS A 20 -5.67 -37.77 52.19
C LYS A 20 -5.82 -37.93 50.68
N ILE A 21 -6.27 -39.10 50.21
CA ILE A 21 -6.52 -39.34 48.78
C ILE A 21 -7.70 -38.49 48.30
N ASP A 22 -8.76 -38.37 49.09
CA ASP A 22 -9.94 -37.59 48.72
C ASP A 22 -9.63 -36.09 48.72
N ASP A 23 -8.83 -35.60 49.67
CA ASP A 23 -8.33 -34.23 49.66
C ASP A 23 -7.44 -33.93 48.44
N GLN A 24 -6.59 -34.88 48.06
CA GLN A 24 -5.79 -34.76 46.83
C GLN A 24 -6.68 -34.69 45.58
N LYS A 25 -7.71 -35.55 45.49
CA LYS A 25 -8.67 -35.51 44.38
C LYS A 25 -9.44 -34.20 44.31
N ARG A 26 -9.88 -33.66 45.45
CA ARG A 26 -10.54 -32.33 45.50
C ARG A 26 -9.60 -31.23 45.04
N ALA A 27 -8.36 -31.22 45.53
CA ALA A 27 -7.35 -30.23 45.13
C ALA A 27 -7.01 -30.30 43.64
N GLU A 28 -6.95 -31.50 43.05
CA GLU A 28 -6.77 -31.68 41.60
C GLU A 28 -8.00 -31.23 40.80
N ALA A 29 -9.22 -31.54 41.27
CA ALA A 29 -10.46 -31.09 40.63
C ALA A 29 -10.56 -29.56 40.61
N ASP A 30 -10.23 -28.90 41.73
CA ASP A 30 -10.21 -27.44 41.83
C ASP A 30 -9.18 -26.81 40.89
N LYS A 31 -7.99 -27.40 40.80
CA LYS A 31 -6.95 -26.94 39.85
C LYS A 31 -7.39 -27.08 38.40
N ARG A 32 -8.05 -28.20 38.06
CA ARG A 32 -8.61 -28.42 36.72
C ARG A 32 -9.70 -27.41 36.40
N SER A 33 -10.63 -27.17 37.33
CA SER A 33 -11.70 -26.16 37.14
C SER A 33 -11.10 -24.78 36.88
N LYS A 34 -10.16 -24.33 37.72
CA LYS A 34 -9.50 -23.02 37.55
C LYS A 34 -8.76 -22.90 36.21
N THR A 35 -8.14 -23.99 35.76
CA THR A 35 -7.44 -24.02 34.47
C THR A 35 -8.42 -23.94 33.30
N GLU A 36 -9.55 -24.65 33.39
CA GLU A 36 -10.62 -24.61 32.38
C GLU A 36 -11.26 -23.23 32.31
N ASP A 37 -11.54 -22.60 33.47
CA ASP A 37 -12.09 -21.25 33.56
C ASP A 37 -11.13 -20.21 32.95
N SER A 38 -9.83 -20.35 33.22
CA SER A 38 -8.80 -19.49 32.63
C SER A 38 -8.67 -19.69 31.13
N ARG A 39 -8.76 -20.95 30.65
CA ARG A 39 -8.72 -21.28 29.22
C ARG A 39 -9.92 -20.68 28.49
N LYS A 40 -11.11 -20.81 29.07
CA LYS A 40 -12.34 -20.25 28.53
C LYS A 40 -12.29 -18.72 28.48
N GLY A 41 -11.84 -18.06 29.56
CA GLY A 41 -11.67 -16.61 29.57
C GLY A 41 -10.71 -16.12 28.47
N ASN A 42 -9.57 -16.80 28.29
CA ASN A 42 -8.63 -16.48 27.23
C ASN A 42 -9.21 -16.71 25.82
N GLU A 43 -10.00 -17.76 25.63
CA GLU A 43 -10.67 -18.04 24.34
C GLU A 43 -11.70 -16.95 24.01
N ASP A 44 -12.48 -16.52 25.00
CA ASP A 44 -13.46 -15.44 24.84
C ASP A 44 -12.75 -14.11 24.48
N GLU A 45 -11.66 -13.76 25.17
CA GLU A 45 -10.85 -12.56 24.86
C GLU A 45 -10.26 -12.60 23.45
N VAL A 46 -9.70 -13.74 23.03
CA VAL A 46 -9.14 -13.90 21.68
C VAL A 46 -10.21 -13.77 20.60
N ASN A 47 -11.41 -14.27 20.85
CA ASN A 47 -12.52 -14.17 19.90
C ASN A 47 -13.00 -12.72 19.74
N VAL A 48 -13.11 -11.97 20.84
CA VAL A 48 -13.46 -10.54 20.79
C VAL A 48 -12.44 -9.75 19.96
N VAL A 49 -11.14 -9.98 20.18
CA VAL A 49 -10.09 -9.28 19.43
C VAL A 49 -10.12 -9.62 17.93
N LYS A 50 -10.43 -10.87 17.57
CA LYS A 50 -10.57 -11.27 16.16
C LYS A 50 -11.72 -10.55 15.47
N GLU A 51 -12.87 -10.48 16.13
CA GLU A 51 -14.06 -9.81 15.59
C GLU A 51 -13.79 -8.31 15.33
N ASP A 52 -13.13 -7.63 16.27
CA ASP A 52 -12.73 -6.22 16.11
C ASP A 52 -11.76 -6.01 14.93
N ILE A 53 -10.81 -6.93 14.75
CA ILE A 53 -9.84 -6.86 13.64
C ILE A 53 -10.55 -7.07 12.30
N GLU A 54 -11.48 -8.02 12.21
CA GLU A 54 -12.25 -8.29 11.00
C GLU A 54 -13.11 -7.08 10.61
N LEU A 55 -13.83 -6.50 11.57
CA LEU A 55 -14.62 -5.27 11.36
C LEU A 55 -13.74 -4.09 10.90
N PHE A 56 -12.56 -3.94 11.50
CA PHE A 56 -11.61 -2.88 11.10
C PHE A 56 -11.10 -3.10 9.66
N GLN A 57 -10.76 -4.33 9.28
CA GLN A 57 -10.31 -4.64 7.93
C GLN A 57 -11.40 -4.39 6.89
N ASP A 58 -12.64 -4.80 7.17
CA ASP A 58 -13.77 -4.63 6.25
C ASP A 58 -14.08 -3.13 6.04
N SER A 59 -14.09 -2.35 7.13
CA SER A 59 -14.27 -0.89 7.04
C SER A 59 -13.17 -0.21 6.23
N LYS A 60 -11.91 -0.65 6.35
CA LYS A 60 -10.78 -0.12 5.57
C LYS A 60 -10.94 -0.43 4.08
N GLN A 61 -11.40 -1.63 3.73
CA GLN A 61 -11.67 -2.01 2.35
C GLN A 61 -12.83 -1.19 1.75
N GLY A 62 -13.92 -1.01 2.50
CA GLY A 62 -15.04 -0.17 2.09
C GLY A 62 -14.64 1.30 1.86
N ASN A 63 -13.87 1.88 2.77
CA ASN A 63 -13.36 3.25 2.64
C ASN A 63 -12.42 3.42 1.45
N ALA A 64 -11.52 2.46 1.20
CA ALA A 64 -10.63 2.50 0.04
C ALA A 64 -11.41 2.40 -1.29
N ALA A 65 -12.47 1.59 -1.34
CA ALA A 65 -13.33 1.50 -2.52
C ALA A 65 -14.09 2.81 -2.78
N LEU A 66 -14.60 3.45 -1.72
CA LEU A 66 -15.26 4.75 -1.80
C LEU A 66 -14.30 5.83 -2.32
N GLN A 67 -13.07 5.89 -1.78
CA GLN A 67 -12.08 6.87 -2.21
C GLN A 67 -11.74 6.72 -3.70
N ARG A 68 -11.53 5.49 -4.19
CA ARG A 68 -11.29 5.23 -5.61
C ARG A 68 -12.44 5.70 -6.50
N ARG A 69 -13.68 5.62 -6.03
CA ARG A 69 -14.86 6.11 -6.77
C ARG A 69 -14.84 7.64 -6.84
N ILE A 70 -14.60 8.32 -5.73
CA ILE A 70 -14.49 9.78 -5.66
C ILE A 70 -13.37 10.28 -6.59
N ASP A 71 -12.19 9.66 -6.52
CA ASP A 71 -11.04 10.02 -7.35
C ASP A 71 -11.37 9.84 -8.84
N ARG A 72 -12.08 8.76 -9.19
CA ARG A 72 -12.54 8.51 -10.57
C ARG A 72 -13.50 9.60 -11.04
N GLU A 73 -14.52 9.94 -10.25
CA GLU A 73 -15.48 10.99 -10.58
C GLU A 73 -14.81 12.35 -10.76
N ALA A 74 -13.83 12.69 -9.91
CA ALA A 74 -13.04 13.90 -10.05
C ALA A 74 -12.26 13.95 -11.37
N ILE A 75 -11.63 12.84 -11.78
CA ILE A 75 -10.89 12.78 -13.06
C ILE A 75 -11.83 12.94 -14.26
N PHE A 76 -13.01 12.30 -14.23
CA PHE A 76 -13.98 12.40 -15.32
C PHE A 76 -14.57 13.82 -15.44
N ASN A 77 -14.82 14.51 -14.32
CA ASN A 77 -15.41 15.86 -14.34
C ASN A 77 -14.44 16.96 -14.80
N VAL A 78 -13.12 16.76 -14.71
CA VAL A 78 -12.15 17.83 -15.04
C VAL A 78 -11.94 18.02 -16.56
N ASN A 79 -12.36 17.09 -17.42
CA ASN A 79 -12.10 17.19 -18.87
C ASN A 79 -13.30 16.84 -19.76
N VAL A 80 -14.52 17.12 -19.33
CA VAL A 80 -15.69 16.99 -20.21
C VAL A 80 -15.76 18.20 -21.15
N GLY A 81 -15.04 18.13 -22.27
CA GLY A 81 -15.29 18.94 -23.47
C GLY A 81 -15.47 20.45 -23.24
N GLN A 82 -14.69 21.07 -22.35
CA GLN A 82 -14.75 22.52 -22.17
C GLN A 82 -14.50 23.20 -23.53
N GLU A 83 -15.34 24.19 -23.86
CA GLU A 83 -15.14 25.03 -25.03
C GLU A 83 -13.75 25.64 -24.92
N LYS A 84 -12.90 25.34 -25.91
CA LYS A 84 -11.57 25.93 -26.02
C LYS A 84 -11.72 27.44 -26.13
N GLU A 85 -10.86 28.18 -25.44
CA GLU A 85 -10.81 29.64 -25.54
C GLU A 85 -10.45 30.03 -26.98
N TYR A 86 -10.82 31.23 -27.43
CA TYR A 86 -10.49 31.69 -28.79
C TYR A 86 -8.98 31.58 -29.08
N ASP A 87 -8.15 31.87 -28.08
CA ASP A 87 -6.69 31.80 -28.18
C ASP A 87 -6.15 30.37 -28.33
N ASP A 88 -6.88 29.34 -27.88
CA ASP A 88 -6.51 27.93 -28.09
C ASP A 88 -6.65 27.50 -29.57
N TYR A 89 -7.40 28.26 -30.36
CA TYR A 89 -7.54 28.06 -31.82
C TYR A 89 -6.46 28.78 -32.62
N ASN A 90 -5.74 29.72 -32.01
CA ASN A 90 -4.64 30.42 -32.67
C ASN A 90 -3.33 29.66 -32.47
N SER A 91 -2.50 29.60 -33.51
CA SER A 91 -1.14 29.11 -33.38
C SER A 91 -0.34 30.00 -32.42
N VAL A 92 0.50 29.40 -31.57
CA VAL A 92 1.38 30.16 -30.68
C VAL A 92 2.26 31.10 -31.52
N GLN A 93 2.27 32.40 -31.22
CA GLN A 93 3.04 33.39 -31.99
C GLN A 93 4.51 32.98 -32.11
N GLY A 94 5.06 33.10 -33.33
CA GLY A 94 6.46 32.75 -33.62
C GLY A 94 6.70 31.26 -33.87
N THR A 95 5.64 30.48 -34.01
CA THR A 95 5.72 29.04 -34.31
C THR A 95 5.00 28.64 -35.60
N GLU A 96 4.59 29.64 -36.38
CA GLU A 96 3.94 29.49 -37.68
C GLU A 96 4.78 28.65 -38.64
N ASP A 97 6.11 28.85 -38.62
CA ASP A 97 7.07 28.18 -39.51
C ASP A 97 7.44 26.75 -39.07
N LEU A 98 7.05 26.32 -37.86
CA LEU A 98 7.33 24.96 -37.40
C LEU A 98 6.40 23.97 -38.10
N ALA A 99 6.98 22.95 -38.74
CA ALA A 99 6.22 21.85 -39.30
C ALA A 99 5.51 21.05 -38.18
N GLU A 100 4.36 20.49 -38.52
CA GLU A 100 3.66 19.52 -37.67
C GLU A 100 4.56 18.30 -37.44
N GLY A 101 4.47 17.71 -36.24
CA GLY A 101 5.26 16.54 -35.87
C GLY A 101 6.44 16.88 -34.97
N VAL A 102 7.56 16.16 -35.15
CA VAL A 102 8.71 16.23 -34.25
C VAL A 102 9.93 16.75 -34.99
N THR A 103 10.43 17.92 -34.57
CA THR A 103 11.71 18.46 -35.04
C THR A 103 12.79 18.19 -34.00
N GLU A 104 13.93 17.63 -34.39
CA GLU A 104 15.06 17.35 -33.49
C GLU A 104 16.25 18.25 -33.80
N ARG A 105 16.90 18.77 -32.75
CA ARG A 105 18.20 19.45 -32.83
C ARG A 105 19.12 18.97 -31.72
N SER A 106 20.42 18.87 -31.98
CA SER A 106 21.43 18.51 -30.99
C SER A 106 22.49 19.59 -30.86
N PHE A 107 22.87 19.95 -29.64
CA PHE A 107 23.93 20.91 -29.37
C PHE A 107 24.65 20.59 -28.06
N GLU A 108 25.87 21.08 -27.93
CA GLU A 108 26.67 20.90 -26.72
C GLU A 108 26.60 22.14 -25.83
N ILE A 109 26.58 21.93 -24.51
CA ILE A 109 26.62 22.99 -23.50
C ILE A 109 27.74 22.75 -22.48
N ASN A 110 28.05 23.76 -21.68
CA ASN A 110 29.12 23.71 -20.67
C ASN A 110 30.48 23.33 -21.27
N GLN A 111 30.88 24.01 -22.35
CA GLN A 111 32.16 23.78 -23.04
C GLN A 111 32.34 22.32 -23.51
N GLY A 112 31.29 21.73 -24.09
CA GLY A 112 31.33 20.36 -24.63
C GLY A 112 31.12 19.24 -23.61
N ARG A 113 30.88 19.57 -22.33
CA ARG A 113 30.73 18.55 -21.27
C ARG A 113 29.38 17.84 -21.30
N LYS A 114 28.34 18.49 -21.85
CA LYS A 114 26.99 17.92 -21.91
C LYS A 114 26.45 18.03 -23.32
N LEU A 115 25.90 16.93 -23.84
CA LEU A 115 25.17 16.89 -25.10
C LEU A 115 23.68 17.05 -24.80
N VAL A 116 23.03 17.99 -25.47
CA VAL A 116 21.58 18.22 -25.39
C VAL A 116 20.96 17.83 -26.71
N ILE A 117 19.99 16.92 -26.67
CA ILE A 117 19.09 16.62 -27.78
C ILE A 117 17.75 17.25 -27.45
N GLU A 118 17.34 18.25 -28.21
CA GLU A 118 16.05 18.92 -28.04
C GLU A 118 15.10 18.48 -29.15
N ARG A 119 13.86 18.15 -28.76
CA ARG A 119 12.77 17.82 -29.67
C ARG A 119 11.63 18.80 -29.45
N THR A 120 11.20 19.45 -30.52
CA THR A 120 10.00 20.27 -30.52
C THR A 120 8.88 19.46 -31.14
N VAL A 121 7.81 19.24 -30.37
CA VAL A 121 6.62 18.52 -30.79
C VAL A 121 5.51 19.52 -31.04
N LYS A 122 5.05 19.63 -32.29
CA LYS A 122 3.90 20.44 -32.69
C LYS A 122 2.73 19.52 -33.04
N LEU A 123 1.63 19.69 -32.31
CA LEU A 123 0.36 19.02 -32.55
C LEU A 123 -0.77 20.05 -32.62
N GLY A 124 -1.13 20.47 -33.83
CA GLY A 124 -2.03 21.60 -34.08
C GLY A 124 -1.48 22.89 -33.46
N ASN A 125 -2.22 23.48 -32.53
CA ASN A 125 -1.82 24.70 -31.83
C ASN A 125 -0.96 24.44 -30.60
N LYS A 126 -0.77 23.17 -30.22
CA LYS A 126 0.01 22.81 -29.05
C LYS A 126 1.46 22.58 -29.42
N ILE A 127 2.37 23.29 -28.74
CA ILE A 127 3.80 23.13 -28.91
C ILE A 127 4.44 22.79 -27.57
N GLU A 128 5.18 21.69 -27.56
CA GLU A 128 5.90 21.22 -26.39
C GLU A 128 7.36 21.02 -26.74
N THR A 129 8.25 21.52 -25.88
CA THR A 129 9.69 21.34 -26.02
C THR A 129 10.17 20.27 -25.06
N TYR A 130 10.93 19.32 -25.59
CA TYR A 130 11.53 18.25 -24.82
C TYR A 130 13.04 18.36 -24.92
N SER A 131 13.75 18.11 -23.82
CA SER A 131 15.21 18.07 -23.84
C SER A 131 15.75 16.81 -23.17
N LYS A 132 16.64 16.10 -23.84
CA LYS A 132 17.44 15.01 -23.30
C LYS A 132 18.87 15.52 -23.09
N VAL A 133 19.27 15.66 -21.84
CA VAL A 133 20.61 16.13 -21.46
C VAL A 133 21.46 14.93 -21.07
N ILE A 134 22.52 14.68 -21.82
CA ILE A 134 23.48 13.60 -21.60
C ILE A 134 24.73 14.22 -20.99
N ASP A 135 25.01 13.86 -19.75
CA ASP A 135 26.26 14.16 -19.05
C ASP A 135 27.12 12.89 -19.03
N LYS A 136 28.37 12.98 -18.57
CA LYS A 136 29.32 11.85 -18.52
C LYS A 136 28.76 10.63 -17.77
N ASN A 137 28.00 10.87 -16.71
CA ASN A 137 27.54 9.81 -15.80
C ASN A 137 26.03 9.57 -15.86
N ASN A 138 25.24 10.53 -16.37
CA ASN A 138 23.79 10.54 -16.22
C ASN A 138 23.10 11.06 -17.48
N THR A 139 21.85 10.65 -17.69
CA THR A 139 20.98 11.22 -18.71
C THR A 139 19.69 11.72 -18.06
N TYR A 140 19.32 12.96 -18.38
CA TYR A 140 18.15 13.64 -17.84
C TYR A 140 17.17 13.95 -18.97
N TYR A 141 15.88 13.94 -18.64
CA TYR A 141 14.81 14.21 -19.60
C TYR A 141 13.91 15.32 -19.05
N PHE A 142 13.57 16.28 -19.91
CA PHE A 142 12.75 17.43 -19.56
C PHE A 142 11.64 17.64 -20.59
N LYS A 143 10.52 18.19 -20.13
CA LYS A 143 9.39 18.68 -20.93
C LYS A 143 9.01 20.06 -20.41
N ASN A 144 9.09 21.10 -21.25
CA ASN A 144 8.82 22.49 -20.86
C ASN A 144 9.48 22.86 -19.52
N ASN A 145 10.79 22.57 -19.40
CA ASN A 145 11.62 22.75 -18.20
C ASN A 145 11.25 21.92 -16.95
N LYS A 146 10.32 20.96 -17.04
CA LYS A 146 9.98 20.03 -15.96
C LYS A 146 10.62 18.67 -16.19
N SER A 147 11.22 18.09 -15.16
CA SER A 147 11.81 16.74 -15.23
C SER A 147 10.75 15.69 -15.54
N ILE A 148 11.07 14.79 -16.47
CA ILE A 148 10.21 13.68 -16.88
C ILE A 148 11.00 12.37 -16.91
N THR A 149 10.31 11.26 -17.12
CA THR A 149 10.94 9.95 -17.29
C THR A 149 11.35 9.72 -18.75
N LYS A 150 12.30 8.79 -18.97
CA LYS A 150 12.62 8.27 -20.32
C LYS A 150 11.38 7.71 -21.04
N SER A 151 10.47 7.08 -20.29
CA SER A 151 9.22 6.54 -20.86
C SER A 151 8.34 7.64 -21.43
N THR A 152 8.21 8.77 -20.72
CA THR A 152 7.48 9.96 -21.17
C THR A 152 8.12 10.51 -22.44
N TRP A 153 9.44 10.67 -22.45
CA TRP A 153 10.19 11.12 -23.63
C TRP A 153 9.91 10.24 -24.85
N ASN A 154 10.08 8.92 -24.72
CA ASN A 154 9.88 7.99 -25.84
C ASN A 154 8.43 8.05 -26.36
N ARG A 155 7.45 7.94 -25.46
CA ARG A 155 6.03 7.92 -25.83
C ARG A 155 5.60 9.20 -26.54
N GLU A 156 6.04 10.35 -26.06
CA GLU A 156 5.53 11.65 -26.52
C GLU A 156 6.34 12.23 -27.68
N THR A 157 7.56 11.74 -27.94
CA THR A 157 8.43 12.27 -29.01
C THR A 157 8.78 11.27 -30.11
N LEU A 158 8.39 10.00 -30.02
CA LEU A 158 8.61 8.99 -31.07
C LEU A 158 7.31 8.55 -31.77
N SER A 159 6.14 8.90 -31.25
CA SER A 159 4.84 8.37 -31.69
C SER A 159 4.11 9.20 -32.76
N LEU A 160 4.78 10.19 -33.36
CA LEU A 160 4.16 11.09 -34.35
C LEU A 160 4.71 10.89 -35.78
N ALA A 161 5.41 9.77 -36.01
CA ALA A 161 5.87 9.37 -37.33
C ALA A 161 5.06 8.17 -37.80
N ASP A 162 3.85 8.43 -38.30
CA ASP A 162 3.13 7.56 -39.24
C ASP A 162 2.36 8.44 -40.23
#